data_AF-R9MH04-F1
#
_entry.id   AF-R9MH04-F1
#
_cell.length_a   1.000
_cell.length_b   1.000
_cell.length_c   1.000
_cell.angle_alpha   90.00
_cell.angle_beta   90.00
_cell.angle_gamma   90.00
#
_symmetry.space_group_name_H-M   'P 1'
#
loop_
_entity.id
_entity.type
_entity.pdbx_description
1 polymer ?
#
loop_
_entity_poly.entity_id
_entity_poly.type
_entity_poly.pdbx_seq_one_letter_code
_entity_poly.pdbx_strand_id
1 'polypeptide(L)'
;MSRIPCNVNKDLLPLYVDNVCSEESKSMVEEHLAGCEECQGYYDALREGIPEEKIAEEKEELLSEEKMREAEVSVIKGAKKEISKNQGRKIAVVAAGFIFLLFVLEGLTGSYMGWLGKLPIFDLRAKVEDVHVTELYQLKNGYLYITVEPEKKCHTTYAGNLQEVYDKKEGYTGVYEGFFGLESAPLDFNAIPIKRVSYVYPLSGKERGDYGELEVRENSAIYLEGKGGEKLEIWKKGQEVEPAPPEIEGKAKKAIDEELKRAREWTENNEMTAEEAEELAGEACVIIENEENKNAI
;
A
#
# COMPACT_ATOMS: atom_id res chain seq x y z
N MET A 1 29.39 22.76 -66.28
CA MET A 1 27.95 22.49 -66.11
C MET A 1 27.82 21.48 -64.99
N SER A 2 26.84 21.68 -64.10
CA SER A 2 26.76 21.04 -62.79
C SER A 2 26.34 19.57 -62.91
N ARG A 3 27.27 18.64 -62.71
CA ARG A 3 26.90 17.24 -62.52
C ARG A 3 26.11 17.12 -61.21
N ILE A 4 24.96 16.46 -61.26
CA ILE A 4 24.22 16.11 -60.04
C ILE A 4 25.12 15.23 -59.13
N PRO A 5 24.99 15.32 -57.80
CA PRO A 5 25.75 14.48 -56.88
C PRO A 5 25.54 12.98 -57.13
N CYS A 6 26.57 12.14 -56.95
CA CYS A 6 26.48 10.69 -57.22
C CYS A 6 25.37 10.00 -56.43
N ASN A 7 25.10 10.42 -55.19
CA ASN A 7 23.99 9.89 -54.40
C ASN A 7 22.63 10.21 -55.04
N VAL A 8 22.44 11.45 -55.48
CA VAL A 8 21.22 11.86 -56.20
C VAL A 8 21.09 11.10 -57.52
N ASN A 9 22.20 10.87 -58.23
CA ASN A 9 22.18 10.06 -59.44
C ASN A 9 21.79 8.59 -59.15
N LYS A 10 22.36 7.98 -58.10
CA LYS A 10 22.02 6.61 -57.68
C LYS A 10 20.56 6.46 -57.27
N ASP A 11 19.98 7.47 -56.62
CA ASP A 11 18.56 7.48 -56.27
C ASP A 11 17.64 7.53 -57.52
N LEU A 12 18.09 8.18 -58.59
CA LEU A 12 17.35 8.32 -59.85
C LEU A 12 17.55 7.13 -60.81
N LEU A 13 18.63 6.35 -60.67
CA LEU A 13 18.97 5.28 -61.61
C LEU A 13 17.90 4.16 -61.70
N PRO A 14 17.28 3.68 -60.61
CA PRO A 14 16.17 2.71 -60.72
C PRO A 14 15.00 3.26 -61.55
N LEU A 15 14.60 4.52 -61.30
CA LEU A 15 13.53 5.19 -62.03
C LEU A 15 13.88 5.45 -63.51
N TYR A 16 15.18 5.65 -63.80
CA TYR A 16 15.70 5.77 -65.15
C TYR A 16 15.65 4.43 -65.89
N VAL A 17 16.03 3.32 -65.23
CA VAL A 17 15.91 1.95 -65.78
C VAL A 17 14.46 1.61 -66.08
N ASP A 18 13.53 2.01 -65.20
CA ASP A 18 12.08 1.83 -65.39
C ASP A 18 11.46 2.82 -66.41
N ASN A 19 12.26 3.74 -66.97
CA ASN A 19 11.87 4.75 -67.97
C ASN A 19 10.69 5.66 -67.53
N VAL A 20 10.58 5.95 -66.22
CA VAL A 20 9.52 6.81 -65.63
C VAL A 20 10.00 8.22 -65.29
N CYS A 21 11.28 8.52 -65.48
CA CYS A 21 11.84 9.86 -65.32
C CYS A 21 11.29 10.85 -66.35
N SER A 22 11.16 12.12 -65.95
CA SER A 22 10.94 13.24 -66.90
C SER A 22 12.14 13.41 -67.84
N GLU A 23 11.93 14.03 -69.00
CA GLU A 23 13.00 14.25 -69.98
C GLU A 23 14.15 15.11 -69.40
N GLU A 24 13.82 16.10 -68.57
CA GLU A 24 14.81 16.90 -67.84
C GLU A 24 15.64 16.04 -66.87
N SER A 25 15.01 15.10 -66.17
CA SER A 25 15.70 14.18 -65.25
C SER A 25 16.56 13.16 -65.99
N LYS A 26 16.10 12.64 -67.15
CA LYS A 26 16.88 11.72 -67.99
C LYS A 26 18.17 12.37 -68.48
N SER A 27 18.08 13.59 -69.01
CA SER A 27 19.25 14.32 -69.51
C SER A 27 20.31 14.54 -68.43
N MET A 28 19.90 14.82 -67.18
CA MET A 28 20.82 14.98 -66.05
C MET A 28 21.52 13.66 -65.65
N VAL A 29 20.81 12.54 -65.69
CA VAL A 29 21.37 11.21 -65.39
C VAL A 29 22.36 10.78 -66.48
N GLU A 30 22.01 10.99 -67.77
CA GLU A 30 22.87 10.66 -68.91
C GLU A 30 24.17 11.47 -68.92
N GLU A 31 24.11 12.77 -68.62
CA GLU A 31 25.29 13.62 -68.51
C GLU A 31 26.21 13.16 -67.36
N HIS A 32 25.64 12.67 -66.25
CA HIS A 32 26.41 12.14 -65.13
C HIS A 32 27.05 10.78 -65.46
N LEU A 33 26.28 9.86 -66.06
CA LEU A 33 26.76 8.53 -66.46
C LEU A 33 27.91 8.60 -67.47
N ALA A 34 27.88 9.57 -68.40
CA ALA A 34 28.92 9.77 -69.40
C ALA A 34 30.30 10.12 -68.80
N GLY A 35 30.39 10.46 -67.51
CA GLY A 35 31.63 10.88 -66.87
C GLY A 35 31.89 10.30 -65.48
N CYS A 36 31.14 9.29 -65.03
CA CYS A 36 31.27 8.68 -63.71
C CYS A 36 31.21 7.15 -63.80
N GLU A 37 32.39 6.51 -63.79
CA GLU A 37 32.52 5.04 -63.86
C GLU A 37 31.80 4.33 -62.70
N GLU A 38 31.77 4.94 -61.50
CA GLU A 38 31.10 4.39 -60.33
C GLU A 38 29.58 4.29 -60.52
N CYS A 39 28.97 5.34 -61.08
CA CYS A 39 27.53 5.33 -61.38
C CYS A 39 27.20 4.45 -62.59
N GLN A 40 28.14 4.30 -63.54
CA GLN A 40 27.99 3.40 -64.68
C GLN A 40 27.98 1.93 -64.23
N GLY A 41 28.89 1.54 -63.34
CA GLY A 41 28.89 0.19 -62.75
C GLY A 41 27.62 -0.12 -61.94
N TYR A 42 27.07 0.89 -61.24
CA TYR A 42 25.80 0.74 -60.54
C TYR A 42 24.60 0.60 -61.50
N TYR A 43 24.61 1.36 -62.61
CA TYR A 43 23.60 1.22 -63.67
C TYR A 43 23.63 -0.18 -64.32
N ASP A 44 24.82 -0.70 -64.61
CA ASP A 44 24.98 -2.05 -65.17
C ASP A 44 24.46 -3.13 -64.21
N ALA A 45 24.76 -3.01 -62.91
CA ALA A 45 24.24 -3.91 -61.88
C ALA A 45 22.70 -3.87 -61.76
N LEU A 46 22.09 -2.69 -61.94
CA LEU A 46 20.63 -2.56 -61.98
C LEU A 46 20.03 -3.17 -63.25
N ARG A 47 20.73 -3.08 -64.39
CA ARG A 47 20.27 -3.60 -65.69
C ARG A 47 20.37 -5.12 -65.79
N GLU A 48 21.34 -5.73 -65.11
CA GLU A 48 21.55 -7.17 -65.09
C GLU A 48 20.49 -7.93 -64.26
N GLY A 49 19.70 -7.23 -63.46
CA GLY A 49 18.58 -7.80 -62.70
C GLY A 49 19.04 -8.69 -61.54
N ILE A 50 18.25 -8.72 -60.47
CA ILE A 50 18.47 -9.66 -59.37
C ILE A 50 18.05 -11.06 -59.88
N PRO A 51 18.89 -12.12 -59.76
CA PRO A 51 18.51 -13.46 -60.18
C PRO A 51 17.19 -13.90 -59.54
N GLU A 52 16.24 -14.38 -60.35
CA GLU A 52 14.89 -14.79 -59.91
C GLU A 52 14.91 -15.81 -58.75
N GLU A 53 15.97 -16.62 -58.65
CA GLU A 53 16.18 -17.58 -57.55
C GLU A 53 16.23 -16.92 -56.16
N LYS A 54 16.84 -15.72 -56.04
CA LYS A 54 16.91 -15.01 -54.75
C LYS A 54 15.57 -14.43 -54.31
N ILE A 55 14.73 -14.05 -55.28
CA ILE A 55 13.39 -13.51 -55.01
C ILE A 55 12.43 -14.63 -54.57
N ALA A 56 12.62 -15.85 -55.08
CA ALA A 56 11.83 -17.01 -54.69
C ALA A 56 12.13 -17.45 -53.24
N GLU A 57 13.41 -17.51 -52.87
CA GLU A 57 13.85 -17.89 -51.51
C GLU A 57 13.37 -16.91 -50.44
N GLU A 58 13.54 -15.60 -50.67
CA GLU A 58 13.15 -14.56 -49.70
C GLU A 58 11.62 -14.48 -49.54
N LYS A 59 10.87 -14.73 -50.62
CA LYS A 59 9.40 -14.81 -50.58
C LYS A 59 8.88 -16.06 -49.86
N GLU A 60 9.56 -17.19 -50.01
CA GLU A 60 9.22 -18.43 -49.30
C GLU A 60 9.52 -18.32 -47.80
N GLU A 61 10.63 -17.67 -47.44
CA GLU A 61 10.99 -17.36 -46.05
C GLU A 61 9.97 -16.42 -45.39
N LEU A 62 9.60 -15.31 -46.06
CA LEU A 62 8.57 -14.37 -45.58
C LEU A 62 7.20 -15.05 -45.41
N LEU A 63 6.80 -15.91 -46.36
CA LEU A 63 5.55 -16.68 -46.27
C LEU A 63 5.58 -17.71 -45.14
N SER A 64 6.76 -18.24 -44.80
CA SER A 64 6.93 -19.19 -43.69
C SER A 64 6.83 -18.50 -42.33
N GLU A 65 7.43 -17.32 -42.17
CA GLU A 65 7.33 -16.52 -40.96
C GLU A 65 5.91 -16.02 -40.69
N GLU A 66 5.22 -15.54 -41.73
CA GLU A 66 3.84 -15.05 -41.59
C GLU A 66 2.90 -16.19 -41.16
N LYS A 67 3.02 -17.37 -41.78
CA LYS A 67 2.27 -18.57 -41.37
C LYS A 67 2.60 -19.02 -39.95
N MET A 68 3.85 -18.93 -39.51
CA MET A 68 4.24 -19.24 -38.13
C MET A 68 3.66 -18.23 -37.14
N ARG A 69 3.66 -16.93 -37.46
CA ARG A 69 3.03 -15.89 -36.64
C ARG A 69 1.51 -16.05 -36.56
N GLU A 70 0.86 -16.40 -37.67
CA GLU A 70 -0.57 -16.71 -37.68
C GLU A 70 -0.89 -17.96 -36.85
N ALA A 71 -0.06 -19.00 -36.93
CA ALA A 71 -0.18 -20.19 -36.10
C ALA A 71 -0.02 -19.87 -34.61
N GLU A 72 1.00 -19.11 -34.22
CA GLU A 72 1.22 -18.68 -32.83
C GLU A 72 0.05 -17.83 -32.30
N VAL A 73 -0.43 -16.86 -33.08
CA VAL A 73 -1.58 -16.01 -32.71
C VAL A 73 -2.86 -16.84 -32.62
N SER A 74 -3.04 -17.86 -33.46
CA SER A 74 -4.20 -18.76 -33.42
C SER A 74 -4.19 -19.66 -32.19
N VAL A 75 -3.02 -20.12 -31.75
CA VAL A 75 -2.84 -20.91 -30.51
C VAL A 75 -3.14 -20.04 -29.28
N ILE A 76 -2.65 -18.80 -29.25
CA ILE A 76 -2.92 -17.85 -28.15
C ILE A 76 -4.42 -17.47 -28.10
N LYS A 77 -5.07 -17.26 -29.26
CA LYS A 77 -6.51 -17.00 -29.34
C LYS A 77 -7.34 -18.22 -28.97
N GLY A 78 -6.89 -19.43 -29.34
CA GLY A 78 -7.50 -20.70 -28.93
C GLY A 78 -7.43 -20.92 -27.42
N ALA A 79 -6.26 -20.69 -26.82
CA ALA A 79 -6.05 -20.74 -25.38
C ALA A 79 -6.91 -19.71 -24.62
N LYS A 80 -7.08 -18.49 -25.16
CA LYS A 80 -8.01 -17.50 -24.59
C LYS A 80 -9.49 -17.87 -24.73
N LYS A 81 -9.87 -18.61 -25.77
CA LYS A 81 -11.28 -18.95 -26.06
C LYS A 81 -11.76 -20.18 -25.26
N GLU A 82 -10.85 -21.05 -24.81
CA GLU A 82 -11.16 -22.17 -23.90
C GLU A 82 -11.18 -21.82 -22.41
N ILE A 83 -10.69 -20.64 -22.02
CA ILE A 83 -11.05 -20.00 -20.74
C ILE A 83 -12.48 -19.45 -20.89
N SER A 84 -13.39 -20.37 -21.16
CA SER A 84 -14.82 -20.19 -21.26
C SER A 84 -15.33 -19.63 -19.94
N LYS A 85 -16.34 -18.74 -19.99
CA LYS A 85 -17.03 -18.15 -18.84
C LYS A 85 -17.38 -19.16 -17.73
N ASN A 86 -17.51 -20.45 -18.06
CA ASN A 86 -17.75 -21.56 -17.12
C ASN A 86 -16.53 -21.97 -16.28
N GLN A 87 -15.31 -21.87 -16.80
CA GLN A 87 -14.07 -22.07 -16.04
C GLN A 87 -13.86 -20.92 -15.06
N GLY A 88 -14.07 -19.67 -15.51
CA GLY A 88 -14.02 -18.49 -14.64
C GLY A 88 -15.04 -18.55 -13.49
N ARG A 89 -16.27 -19.05 -13.76
CA ARG A 89 -17.28 -19.23 -12.71
C ARG A 89 -16.91 -20.31 -11.70
N LYS A 90 -16.29 -21.41 -12.14
CA LYS A 90 -15.75 -22.46 -11.24
C LYS A 90 -14.61 -21.92 -10.39
N ILE A 91 -13.67 -21.18 -10.98
CA ILE A 91 -12.57 -20.53 -10.26
C ILE A 91 -13.10 -19.53 -9.23
N ALA A 92 -14.10 -18.71 -9.58
CA ALA A 92 -14.72 -17.76 -8.66
C ALA A 92 -15.43 -18.46 -7.48
N VAL A 93 -16.15 -19.57 -7.72
CA VAL A 93 -16.80 -20.36 -6.66
C VAL A 93 -15.77 -21.02 -5.74
N VAL A 94 -14.69 -21.57 -6.30
CA VAL A 94 -13.59 -22.14 -5.51
C VAL A 94 -12.88 -21.06 -4.70
N ALA A 95 -12.60 -19.89 -5.30
CA ALA A 95 -12.01 -18.76 -4.60
C ALA A 95 -12.92 -18.23 -3.48
N ALA A 96 -14.22 -18.09 -3.72
CA ALA A 96 -15.19 -17.70 -2.71
C ALA A 96 -15.31 -18.74 -1.58
N GLY A 97 -15.29 -20.03 -1.91
CA GLY A 97 -15.26 -21.11 -0.92
C GLY A 97 -13.98 -21.11 -0.08
N PHE A 98 -12.83 -20.82 -0.70
CA PHE A 98 -11.56 -20.69 0.00
C PHE A 98 -11.54 -19.45 0.92
N ILE A 99 -12.04 -18.31 0.44
CA ILE A 99 -12.21 -17.09 1.25
C ILE A 99 -13.14 -17.37 2.44
N PHE A 100 -14.28 -18.03 2.22
CA PHE A 100 -15.19 -18.42 3.28
C PHE A 100 -14.54 -19.38 4.29
N LEU A 101 -13.76 -20.37 3.82
CA LEU A 101 -13.01 -21.26 4.69
C LEU A 101 -11.98 -20.50 5.54
N LEU A 102 -11.27 -19.53 4.97
CA LEU A 102 -10.34 -18.67 5.73
C LEU A 102 -11.08 -17.90 6.83
N PHE A 103 -12.24 -17.31 6.53
CA PHE A 103 -13.06 -16.63 7.53
C PHE A 103 -13.57 -17.58 8.63
N VAL A 104 -13.97 -18.81 8.29
CA VAL A 104 -14.39 -19.84 9.26
C VAL A 104 -13.21 -20.25 10.15
N LEU A 105 -12.03 -20.46 9.58
CA LEU A 105 -10.82 -20.82 10.33
C LEU A 105 -10.39 -19.70 11.28
N GLU A 106 -10.45 -18.43 10.87
CA GLU A 106 -10.20 -17.31 11.79
C GLU A 106 -11.25 -17.23 12.90
N GLY A 107 -12.54 -17.39 12.58
CA GLY A 107 -13.62 -17.42 13.55
C GLY A 107 -13.46 -18.53 14.62
N LEU A 108 -12.87 -19.68 14.25
CA LEU A 108 -12.57 -20.77 15.19
C LEU A 108 -11.43 -20.43 16.16
N THR A 109 -10.50 -19.56 15.78
CA THR A 109 -9.41 -19.11 16.65
C THR A 109 -9.79 -17.95 17.58
N GLY A 110 -11.01 -17.40 17.45
CA GLY A 110 -11.47 -16.24 18.22
C GLY A 110 -10.75 -14.92 17.89
N SER A 111 -9.72 -14.94 17.05
CA SER A 111 -9.03 -13.74 16.56
C SER A 111 -9.77 -13.21 15.33
N TYR A 112 -10.73 -12.29 15.54
CA TYR A 112 -11.32 -11.55 14.43
C TYR A 112 -10.22 -10.68 13.77
N MET A 113 -9.91 -10.90 12.48
CA MET A 113 -8.93 -10.12 11.70
C MET A 113 -7.47 -10.20 12.19
N GLY A 114 -7.02 -11.34 12.72
CA GLY A 114 -5.65 -11.51 13.23
C GLY A 114 -4.54 -11.28 12.19
N TRP A 115 -4.19 -12.30 11.41
CA TRP A 115 -3.15 -12.15 10.37
C TRP A 115 -3.71 -11.46 9.11
N LEU A 116 -5.01 -11.58 8.84
CA LEU A 116 -5.66 -10.86 7.73
C LEU A 116 -5.53 -9.35 7.86
N GLY A 117 -5.63 -8.78 9.06
CA GLY A 117 -5.42 -7.34 9.30
C GLY A 117 -4.00 -6.85 8.97
N LYS A 118 -3.02 -7.75 8.85
CA LYS A 118 -1.65 -7.42 8.42
C LYS A 118 -1.50 -7.31 6.90
N LEU A 119 -2.51 -7.73 6.13
CA LEU A 119 -2.49 -7.57 4.67
C LEU A 119 -2.84 -6.12 4.30
N PRO A 120 -2.12 -5.48 3.37
CA PRO A 120 -2.32 -4.06 3.04
C PRO A 120 -3.76 -3.67 2.64
N ILE A 121 -4.51 -4.62 2.08
CA ILE A 121 -5.91 -4.44 1.64
C ILE A 121 -6.92 -4.49 2.79
N PHE A 122 -6.57 -5.11 3.92
CA PHE A 122 -7.42 -5.24 5.11
C PHE A 122 -6.89 -4.39 6.29
N ASP A 123 -5.72 -3.76 6.13
CA ASP A 123 -5.19 -2.81 7.10
C ASP A 123 -5.96 -1.49 7.02
N LEU A 124 -6.90 -1.32 7.95
CA LEU A 124 -7.79 -0.17 8.05
C LEU A 124 -7.18 1.02 8.80
N ARG A 125 -5.98 0.85 9.37
CA ARG A 125 -5.30 1.88 10.16
C ARG A 125 -5.01 3.11 9.33
N ALA A 126 -5.10 4.27 9.97
CA ALA A 126 -4.59 5.52 9.44
C ALA A 126 -3.09 5.41 9.19
N LYS A 127 -2.56 6.17 8.23
CA LYS A 127 -1.12 6.32 8.15
C LYS A 127 -0.65 7.23 9.27
N VAL A 128 0.55 6.99 9.80
CA VAL A 128 1.12 7.84 10.85
C VAL A 128 1.29 9.30 10.38
N GLU A 129 1.61 9.51 9.10
CA GLU A 129 1.73 10.85 8.49
C GLU A 129 0.40 11.62 8.42
N ASP A 130 -0.74 10.91 8.45
CA ASP A 130 -2.08 11.49 8.38
C ASP A 130 -2.66 11.78 9.79
N VAL A 131 -1.88 11.61 10.86
CA VAL A 131 -2.33 11.77 12.26
C VAL A 131 -1.37 12.68 13.00
N HIS A 132 -1.86 13.85 13.41
CA HIS A 132 -1.05 14.88 14.04
C HIS A 132 -1.19 14.85 15.55
N VAL A 133 -0.06 14.75 16.26
CA VAL A 133 -0.02 14.95 17.71
C VAL A 133 -0.09 16.45 17.99
N THR A 134 -1.17 16.87 18.64
CA THR A 134 -1.44 18.30 18.92
C THR A 134 -1.16 18.67 20.37
N GLU A 135 -1.21 17.72 21.29
CA GLU A 135 -0.91 17.94 22.71
C GLU A 135 -0.16 16.74 23.27
N LEU A 136 0.85 17.01 24.10
CA LEU A 136 1.58 16.02 24.89
C LEU A 136 1.94 16.67 26.23
N TYR A 137 1.25 16.25 27.28
CA TYR A 137 1.45 16.78 28.63
C TYR A 137 1.66 15.68 29.65
N GLN A 138 2.39 16.00 30.71
CA GLN A 138 2.48 15.17 31.91
C GLN A 138 1.50 15.67 32.96
N LEU A 139 0.62 14.78 33.41
CA LEU A 139 -0.34 15.03 34.47
C LEU A 139 0.33 14.92 35.85
N LYS A 140 -0.27 15.55 36.87
CA LYS A 140 0.23 15.51 38.26
C LYS A 140 0.29 14.11 38.85
N ASN A 141 -0.55 13.19 38.39
CA ASN A 141 -0.52 11.77 38.79
C ASN A 141 0.57 10.96 38.07
N GLY A 142 1.38 11.60 37.21
CA GLY A 142 2.46 10.97 36.45
C GLY A 142 2.03 10.39 35.10
N TYR A 143 0.74 10.43 34.75
CA TYR A 143 0.24 9.91 33.48
C TYR A 143 0.56 10.88 32.34
N LEU A 144 0.54 10.38 31.11
CA LEU A 144 0.63 11.21 29.92
C LEU A 144 -0.76 11.53 29.39
N TYR A 145 -0.95 12.76 28.94
CA TYR A 145 -2.10 13.19 28.17
C TYR A 145 -1.66 13.47 26.75
N ILE A 146 -2.15 12.69 25.80
CA ILE A 146 -1.74 12.72 24.39
C ILE A 146 -2.96 13.00 23.54
N THR A 147 -2.96 14.09 22.78
CA THR A 147 -4.06 14.38 21.85
C THR A 147 -3.61 14.30 20.41
N VAL A 148 -4.39 13.62 19.58
CA VAL A 148 -4.15 13.53 18.14
C VAL A 148 -5.37 13.94 17.32
N GLU A 149 -5.10 14.46 16.13
CA GLU A 149 -6.09 14.86 15.13
C GLU A 149 -5.77 14.19 13.79
N PRO A 150 -6.70 13.38 13.23
CA PRO A 150 -6.49 12.78 11.93
C PRO A 150 -6.82 13.78 10.80
N GLU A 151 -6.01 13.83 9.75
CA GLU A 151 -6.29 14.59 8.53
C GLU A 151 -7.43 13.97 7.71
N LYS A 152 -7.52 12.64 7.76
CA LYS A 152 -8.51 11.83 7.04
C LYS A 152 -9.58 11.32 7.99
N LYS A 153 -10.77 11.03 7.46
CA LYS A 153 -11.89 10.50 8.25
C LYS A 153 -11.54 9.15 8.86
N CYS A 154 -11.27 9.17 10.17
CA CYS A 154 -11.18 7.99 11.01
C CYS A 154 -12.48 7.88 11.82
N HIS A 155 -12.88 6.66 12.15
CA HIS A 155 -14.17 6.39 12.78
C HIS A 155 -14.01 5.61 14.08
N THR A 156 -12.92 4.89 14.22
CA THR A 156 -12.57 4.12 15.41
C THR A 156 -11.16 4.43 15.85
N THR A 157 -10.87 4.12 17.10
CA THR A 157 -9.57 4.23 17.72
C THR A 157 -9.36 3.01 18.60
N TYR A 158 -8.09 2.66 18.81
CA TYR A 158 -7.68 1.63 19.74
C TYR A 158 -6.49 2.14 20.56
N ALA A 159 -6.32 1.56 21.73
CA ALA A 159 -5.20 1.81 22.62
C ALA A 159 -4.92 0.52 23.40
N GLY A 160 -3.64 0.25 23.63
CA GLY A 160 -3.15 -0.76 24.56
C GLY A 160 -2.03 -0.17 25.40
N ASN A 161 -1.86 -0.71 26.59
CA ASN A 161 -0.87 -0.27 27.55
C ASN A 161 -0.08 -1.47 28.08
N LEU A 162 1.18 -1.26 28.49
CA LEU A 162 2.04 -2.29 29.08
C LEU A 162 2.08 -3.57 28.23
N GLN A 163 2.19 -3.45 26.92
CA GLN A 163 2.37 -4.61 26.06
C GLN A 163 3.83 -5.04 26.09
N GLU A 164 4.10 -6.29 26.50
CA GLU A 164 5.45 -6.84 26.44
C GLU A 164 5.92 -7.02 24.99
N VAL A 165 7.11 -6.51 24.70
CA VAL A 165 7.75 -6.61 23.39
C VAL A 165 8.21 -8.04 23.16
N TYR A 166 7.71 -8.62 22.08
CA TYR A 166 8.11 -9.92 21.58
C TYR A 166 9.12 -9.80 20.43
N ASP A 167 10.33 -10.32 20.65
CA ASP A 167 11.33 -10.52 19.62
C ASP A 167 11.30 -11.95 19.08
N LYS A 168 11.50 -12.13 17.77
CA LYS A 168 11.43 -13.47 17.13
C LYS A 168 12.57 -14.41 17.55
N LYS A 169 13.70 -13.88 18.00
CA LYS A 169 14.88 -14.64 18.42
C LYS A 169 14.95 -14.78 19.93
N GLU A 170 14.67 -13.70 20.65
CA GLU A 170 14.82 -13.62 22.10
C GLU A 170 13.52 -13.92 22.86
N GLY A 171 12.38 -13.94 22.16
CA GLY A 171 11.08 -14.14 22.77
C GLY A 171 10.59 -12.88 23.47
N TYR A 172 9.89 -13.06 24.58
CA TYR A 172 9.45 -11.98 25.45
C TYR A 172 10.65 -11.31 26.14
N THR A 173 10.80 -10.01 25.92
CA THR A 173 12.03 -9.28 26.24
C THR A 173 12.07 -8.66 27.64
N GLY A 174 10.95 -8.68 28.38
CA GLY A 174 10.75 -7.93 29.61
C GLY A 174 10.63 -6.42 29.41
N VAL A 175 10.61 -5.94 28.16
CA VAL A 175 10.38 -4.53 27.82
C VAL A 175 8.91 -4.34 27.54
N TYR A 176 8.31 -3.31 28.15
CA TYR A 176 6.89 -3.01 28.04
C TYR A 176 6.69 -1.69 27.28
N GLU A 177 5.70 -1.64 26.39
CA GLU A 177 5.40 -0.49 25.54
C GLU A 177 3.89 -0.21 25.50
N GLY A 178 3.52 1.07 25.38
CA GLY A 178 2.16 1.50 25.10
C GLY A 178 1.96 1.77 23.61
N PHE A 179 0.74 1.62 23.12
CA PHE A 179 0.43 1.91 21.73
C PHE A 179 -1.00 2.38 21.52
N PHE A 180 -1.23 3.29 20.59
CA PHE A 180 -2.57 3.67 20.14
C PHE A 180 -2.62 3.88 18.64
N GLY A 181 -3.82 3.92 18.07
CA GLY A 181 -4.00 4.19 16.65
C GLY A 181 -5.45 4.50 16.30
N LEU A 182 -5.65 4.96 15.06
CA LEU A 182 -6.95 5.26 14.49
C LEU A 182 -7.20 4.40 13.27
N GLU A 183 -8.46 4.06 13.02
CA GLU A 183 -8.85 3.29 11.85
C GLU A 183 -10.00 3.95 11.09
N SER A 184 -10.00 3.74 9.78
CA SER A 184 -11.14 4.03 8.93
C SER A 184 -12.13 2.87 8.98
N ALA A 185 -13.42 3.13 9.16
CA ALA A 185 -14.47 2.13 9.04
C ALA A 185 -15.16 2.27 7.67
N PRO A 186 -14.61 1.70 6.58
CA PRO A 186 -15.14 1.92 5.22
C PRO A 186 -16.54 1.33 4.98
N LEU A 187 -17.04 0.49 5.89
CA LEU A 187 -18.31 -0.24 5.75
C LEU A 187 -19.43 0.30 6.64
N ASP A 188 -19.15 1.22 7.57
CA ASP A 188 -20.17 1.83 8.43
C ASP A 188 -20.50 3.25 7.95
N PHE A 189 -21.54 3.36 7.13
CA PHE A 189 -21.98 4.63 6.55
C PHE A 189 -22.54 5.63 7.59
N ASN A 190 -22.84 5.17 8.80
CA ASN A 190 -23.38 6.01 9.88
C ASN A 190 -22.34 6.34 10.95
N ALA A 191 -21.11 5.84 10.83
CA ALA A 191 -20.08 6.15 11.79
C ALA A 191 -19.74 7.64 11.73
N ILE A 192 -19.78 8.30 12.89
CA ILE A 192 -19.42 9.71 13.01
C ILE A 192 -17.90 9.80 13.00
N PRO A 193 -17.29 10.63 12.13
CA PRO A 193 -15.84 10.73 12.07
C PRO A 193 -15.27 11.37 13.35
N ILE A 194 -14.17 10.79 13.81
CA ILE A 194 -13.34 11.31 14.89
C ILE A 194 -12.64 12.56 14.36
N LYS A 195 -12.86 13.70 15.03
CA LYS A 195 -12.15 14.95 14.74
C LYS A 195 -10.88 15.05 15.57
N ARG A 196 -10.96 14.62 16.83
CA ARG A 196 -9.87 14.71 17.80
C ARG A 196 -10.06 13.61 18.84
N VAL A 197 -8.96 13.00 19.26
CA VAL A 197 -8.98 11.97 20.31
C VAL A 197 -7.82 12.20 21.26
N SER A 198 -8.11 12.12 22.55
CA SER A 198 -7.12 12.27 23.61
C SER A 198 -6.99 10.97 24.40
N TYR A 199 -5.76 10.55 24.67
CA TYR A 199 -5.42 9.35 25.42
C TYR A 199 -4.78 9.75 26.73
N VAL A 200 -5.23 9.13 27.82
CA VAL A 200 -4.66 9.29 29.15
C VAL A 200 -3.92 8.01 29.51
N TYR A 201 -2.59 8.05 29.41
CA TYR A 201 -1.71 6.89 29.49
C TYR A 201 -1.05 6.74 30.86
N PRO A 202 -1.32 5.65 31.58
CA PRO A 202 -0.52 5.24 32.72
C PRO A 202 0.89 4.86 32.26
N LEU A 203 1.92 5.43 32.88
CA LEU A 203 3.31 5.06 32.60
C LEU A 203 3.76 3.79 33.32
N SER A 204 2.98 3.34 34.30
CA SER A 204 3.22 2.13 35.08
C SER A 204 1.90 1.50 35.50
N GLY A 205 1.90 0.19 35.70
CA GLY A 205 0.76 -0.56 36.21
C GLY A 205 1.22 -1.84 36.90
N LYS A 206 0.28 -2.53 37.54
CA LYS A 206 0.53 -3.87 38.08
C LYS A 206 -0.03 -4.88 37.09
N GLU A 207 0.79 -5.83 36.69
CA GLU A 207 0.35 -6.97 35.88
C GLU A 207 0.60 -8.27 36.63
N ARG A 208 -0.26 -9.25 36.39
CA ARG A 208 -0.10 -10.59 36.96
C ARG A 208 0.92 -11.37 36.14
N GLY A 209 2.07 -11.66 36.74
CA GLY A 209 3.12 -12.48 36.12
C GLY A 209 2.71 -13.96 35.99
N ASP A 210 3.54 -14.75 35.31
CA ASP A 210 3.28 -16.16 34.97
C ASP A 210 2.89 -17.05 36.17
N TYR A 211 3.36 -16.69 37.37
CA TYR A 211 3.13 -17.43 38.61
C TYR A 211 2.05 -16.80 39.51
N GLY A 212 1.32 -15.80 39.01
CA GLY A 212 0.23 -15.14 39.73
C GLY A 212 0.66 -13.99 40.64
N GLU A 213 1.95 -13.65 40.67
CA GLU A 213 2.48 -12.51 41.43
C GLU A 213 2.17 -11.19 40.71
N LEU A 214 1.81 -10.15 41.47
CA LEU A 214 1.61 -8.81 40.92
C LEU A 214 2.95 -8.11 40.80
N GLU A 215 3.38 -7.88 39.58
CA GLU A 215 4.62 -7.19 39.26
C GLU A 215 4.33 -5.79 38.73
N VAL A 216 5.07 -4.79 39.22
CA VAL A 216 4.98 -3.44 38.69
C VAL A 216 5.74 -3.39 37.38
N ARG A 217 5.04 -3.05 36.30
CA ARG A 217 5.59 -2.83 34.96
C ARG A 217 5.54 -1.36 34.62
N GLU A 218 6.50 -0.92 33.81
CA GLU A 218 6.62 0.46 33.37
C GLU A 218 6.84 0.51 31.87
N ASN A 219 6.19 1.45 31.21
CA ASN A 219 6.40 1.68 29.78
C ASN A 219 7.80 2.23 29.52
N SER A 220 8.48 1.62 28.56
CA SER A 220 9.73 2.11 27.98
C SER A 220 9.49 3.17 26.91
N ALA A 221 8.38 3.05 26.17
CA ALA A 221 7.95 3.99 25.14
C ALA A 221 6.44 3.89 24.88
N ILE A 222 5.89 4.91 24.21
CA ILE A 222 4.52 4.93 23.68
C ILE A 222 4.57 5.27 22.20
N TYR A 223 3.86 4.50 21.37
CA TYR A 223 3.83 4.66 19.93
C TYR A 223 2.43 4.95 19.39
N LEU A 224 2.37 5.79 18.36
CA LEU A 224 1.26 5.80 17.42
C LEU A 224 1.52 4.72 16.37
N GLU A 225 0.61 3.76 16.26
CA GLU A 225 0.64 2.74 15.22
C GLU A 225 -0.15 3.18 13.99
N GLY A 226 0.41 2.88 12.82
CA GLY A 226 -0.24 3.16 11.55
C GLY A 226 -0.17 2.00 10.56
N LYS A 227 -0.72 2.29 9.39
CA LYS A 227 -0.81 1.35 8.26
C LYS A 227 0.55 0.72 7.93
N GLY A 228 0.56 -0.56 7.61
CA GLY A 228 1.76 -1.33 7.29
C GLY A 228 2.61 -1.73 8.51
N GLY A 229 2.13 -1.46 9.73
CA GLY A 229 2.91 -1.67 10.96
C GLY A 229 3.94 -0.57 11.20
N GLU A 230 3.77 0.59 10.56
CA GLU A 230 4.54 1.78 10.88
C GLU A 230 4.27 2.20 12.33
N LYS A 231 5.32 2.65 13.02
CA LYS A 231 5.25 3.15 14.39
C LYS A 231 5.91 4.52 14.46
N LEU A 232 5.24 5.48 15.07
CA LEU A 232 5.79 6.78 15.43
C LEU A 232 5.98 6.85 16.94
N GLU A 233 7.22 7.04 17.41
CA GLU A 233 7.52 7.23 18.84
C GLU A 233 6.92 8.58 19.30
N ILE A 234 5.99 8.54 20.23
CA ILE A 234 5.36 9.73 20.82
C ILE A 234 6.08 10.14 22.10
N TRP A 235 6.50 9.15 22.87
CA TRP A 235 7.20 9.34 24.13
C TRP A 235 8.14 8.17 24.40
N LYS A 236 9.26 8.46 25.07
CA LYS A 236 10.15 7.45 25.65
C LYS A 236 10.49 7.75 27.11
N LYS A 237 10.82 6.70 27.86
CA LYS A 237 11.19 6.81 29.27
C LYS A 237 12.34 7.78 29.48
N GLY A 238 12.14 8.71 30.42
CA GLY A 238 13.10 9.77 30.74
C GLY A 238 12.99 11.01 29.85
N GLN A 239 12.07 11.04 28.88
CA GLN A 239 11.76 12.27 28.13
C GLN A 239 11.05 13.27 29.04
N GLU A 240 11.57 14.50 29.06
CA GLU A 240 10.91 15.63 29.73
C GLU A 240 9.68 16.05 28.92
N VAL A 241 8.55 16.22 29.61
CA VAL A 241 7.26 16.59 29.02
C VAL A 241 6.68 17.74 29.82
N GLU A 242 6.08 18.70 29.14
CA GLU A 242 5.48 19.86 29.78
C GLU A 242 4.34 19.46 30.73
N PRO A 243 4.21 20.10 31.91
CA PRO A 243 3.12 19.80 32.82
C PRO A 243 1.78 20.24 32.24
N ALA A 244 0.73 19.44 32.47
CA ALA A 244 -0.59 19.72 31.95
C ALA A 244 -1.20 21.00 32.55
N PRO A 245 -1.86 21.84 31.74
CA PRO A 245 -2.61 22.98 32.25
C PRO A 245 -3.83 22.51 33.07
N PRO A 246 -4.38 23.35 33.98
CA PRO A 246 -5.48 22.96 34.86
C PRO A 246 -6.75 22.46 34.15
N GLU A 247 -7.01 22.94 32.94
CA GLU A 247 -8.14 22.47 32.13
C GLU A 247 -7.97 21.01 31.69
N ILE A 248 -6.76 20.64 31.24
CA ILE A 248 -6.43 19.28 30.80
C ILE A 248 -6.42 18.33 32.01
N GLU A 249 -5.88 18.78 33.14
CA GLU A 249 -5.97 18.05 34.42
C GLU A 249 -7.43 17.73 34.79
N GLY A 250 -8.32 18.70 34.65
CA GLY A 250 -9.75 18.52 34.91
C GLY A 250 -10.40 17.51 33.96
N LYS A 251 -10.11 17.61 32.65
CA LYS A 251 -10.62 16.67 31.63
C LYS A 251 -10.12 15.25 31.87
N ALA A 252 -8.82 15.08 32.09
CA ALA A 252 -8.19 13.79 32.34
C ALA A 252 -8.74 13.14 33.61
N LYS A 253 -8.84 13.90 34.71
CA LYS A 253 -9.41 13.40 35.96
C LYS A 253 -10.84 12.90 35.78
N LYS A 254 -11.69 13.67 35.10
CA LYS A 254 -13.07 13.27 34.84
C LYS A 254 -13.13 11.95 34.06
N ALA A 255 -12.32 11.80 33.02
CA ALA A 255 -12.28 10.57 32.22
C ALA A 255 -11.78 9.36 33.03
N ILE A 256 -10.73 9.52 33.83
CA ILE A 256 -10.22 8.47 34.72
C ILE A 256 -11.29 8.05 35.74
N ASP A 257 -11.96 9.02 36.38
CA ASP A 257 -13.00 8.75 37.37
C ASP A 257 -14.21 8.01 36.76
N GLU A 258 -14.59 8.35 35.52
CA GLU A 258 -15.65 7.68 34.76
C GLU A 258 -15.29 6.24 34.38
N GLU A 259 -14.06 6.00 33.89
CA GLU A 259 -13.58 4.65 33.56
C GLU A 259 -13.44 3.78 34.82
N LEU A 260 -12.91 4.32 35.92
CA LEU A 260 -12.88 3.62 37.22
C LEU A 260 -14.28 3.23 37.70
N LYS A 261 -15.27 4.12 37.53
CA LYS A 261 -16.66 3.83 37.89
C LYS A 261 -17.20 2.68 37.04
N ARG A 262 -16.97 2.71 35.72
CA ARG A 262 -17.39 1.66 34.78
C ARG A 262 -16.74 0.31 35.10
N ALA A 263 -15.43 0.30 35.37
CA ALA A 263 -14.71 -0.91 35.74
C ALA A 263 -15.27 -1.53 37.03
N ARG A 264 -15.51 -0.70 38.06
CA ARG A 264 -16.14 -1.15 39.31
C ARG A 264 -17.51 -1.76 39.11
N GLU A 265 -18.39 -1.07 38.39
CA GLU A 265 -19.75 -1.57 38.06
C GLU A 265 -19.68 -2.90 37.29
N TRP A 266 -18.74 -3.05 36.36
CA TRP A 266 -18.56 -4.30 35.64
C TRP A 266 -18.07 -5.41 36.56
N THR A 267 -17.08 -5.16 37.42
CA THR A 267 -16.56 -6.17 38.36
C THR A 267 -17.59 -6.60 39.41
N GLU A 268 -18.40 -5.68 39.95
CA GLU A 268 -19.47 -5.99 40.89
C GLU A 268 -20.51 -6.94 40.27
N ASN A 269 -20.83 -6.74 38.98
CA ASN A 269 -21.76 -7.60 38.25
C ASN A 269 -21.18 -8.97 37.87
N ASN A 270 -19.86 -9.15 37.96
CA ASN A 270 -19.16 -10.39 37.58
C ASN A 270 -18.44 -11.08 38.76
N GLU A 271 -18.77 -10.70 40.01
CA GLU A 271 -18.16 -11.24 41.24
C GLU A 271 -16.63 -11.14 41.30
N MET A 272 -16.06 -10.11 40.66
CA MET A 272 -14.61 -9.84 40.64
C MET A 272 -14.19 -8.90 41.78
N THR A 273 -12.90 -8.89 42.09
CA THR A 273 -12.32 -8.12 43.19
C THR A 273 -12.12 -6.65 42.82
N ALA A 274 -12.01 -5.77 43.84
CA ALA A 274 -11.69 -4.36 43.63
C ALA A 274 -10.28 -4.14 43.03
N GLU A 275 -9.36 -5.08 43.28
CA GLU A 275 -8.01 -5.05 42.68
C GLU A 275 -8.06 -5.36 41.18
N GLU A 276 -8.93 -6.27 40.74
CA GLU A 276 -9.16 -6.54 39.31
C GLU A 276 -9.88 -5.37 38.61
N ALA A 277 -10.70 -4.61 39.34
CA ALA A 277 -11.30 -3.39 38.81
C ALA A 277 -10.25 -2.29 38.57
N GLU A 278 -9.25 -2.18 39.45
CA GLU A 278 -8.12 -1.26 39.29
C GLU A 278 -7.16 -1.72 38.17
N GLU A 279 -7.00 -3.03 37.97
CA GLU A 279 -6.24 -3.60 36.83
C GLU A 279 -6.92 -3.26 35.50
N LEU A 280 -8.24 -3.44 35.39
CA LEU A 280 -9.03 -3.04 34.20
C LEU A 280 -9.01 -1.53 33.93
N ALA A 281 -9.02 -0.71 34.99
CA ALA A 281 -8.91 0.73 34.87
C ALA A 281 -7.46 1.22 34.64
N GLY A 282 -6.47 0.32 34.71
CA GLY A 282 -5.05 0.56 34.43
C GLY A 282 -4.72 0.57 32.94
N GLU A 283 -5.71 0.39 32.07
CA GLU A 283 -5.59 0.65 30.64
C GLU A 283 -5.59 2.15 30.31
N ALA A 284 -5.22 2.51 29.09
CA ALA A 284 -5.24 3.90 28.64
C ALA A 284 -6.70 4.39 28.49
N CYS A 285 -7.06 5.49 29.15
CA CYS A 285 -8.40 6.09 28.98
C CYS A 285 -8.48 6.85 27.65
N VAL A 286 -9.61 6.75 26.94
CA VAL A 286 -9.78 7.38 25.62
C VAL A 286 -10.93 8.39 25.65
N ILE A 287 -10.64 9.63 25.24
CA ILE A 287 -11.61 10.73 25.16
C ILE A 287 -11.78 11.09 23.68
N ILE A 288 -12.96 10.82 23.13
CA ILE A 288 -13.25 11.04 21.70
C ILE A 288 -14.09 12.31 21.51
N GLU A 289 -13.63 13.22 20.66
CA GLU A 289 -14.36 14.39 20.21
C GLU A 289 -14.83 14.21 18.75
N ASN A 290 -16.14 14.11 18.56
CA ASN A 290 -16.81 13.89 17.28
C ASN A 290 -17.59 15.13 16.82
N GLU A 291 -17.99 15.19 15.54
CA GLU A 291 -18.69 16.34 14.94
C GLU A 291 -20.00 16.75 15.66
N GLU A 292 -20.69 15.80 16.32
CA GLU A 292 -21.96 16.10 17.03
C GLU A 292 -21.76 16.81 18.38
N ASN A 293 -20.59 16.69 19.01
CA ASN A 293 -20.36 17.20 20.38
C ASN A 293 -20.17 18.73 20.46
N LYS A 294 -20.18 19.46 19.34
CA LYS A 294 -20.06 20.93 19.33
C LYS A 294 -21.30 21.68 19.79
N ASN A 295 -22.45 21.02 19.95
CA ASN A 295 -23.71 21.65 20.37
C ASN A 295 -24.08 21.38 21.83
N ALA A 296 -23.18 20.78 22.63
CA ALA A 296 -23.44 20.41 24.02
C ALA A 296 -22.49 21.09 25.03
N ILE A 297 -22.11 22.35 24.77
CA ILE A 297 -21.46 23.25 25.75
C ILE A 297 -22.40 24.43 26.03
#